data_AF-A0A7H0HIB2-F1
#
_entry.id   AF-A0A7H0HIB2-F1
#
_cell.length_a   1.000
_cell.length_b   1.000
_cell.length_c   1.000
_cell.angle_alpha   90.00
_cell.angle_beta   90.00
_cell.angle_gamma   90.00
#
_symmetry.space_group_name_H-M   'P 1'
#
loop_
_entity.id
_entity.type
_entity.pdbx_description
1 polymer ?
#
loop_
_entity_poly.entity_id
_entity_poly.type
_entity_poly.pdbx_seq_one_letter_code
_entity_poly.pdbx_strand_id
1 'polypeptide(L)'
;MNQPVESWAPVPTPEQQAVLERIAAQRERLRARRAARQQAVQAAAAAGGEADAPWLARALVLVRQHPGAAAIAAGAALAVGPRRLLRWASVVLPLVLRARR
;
A
#
# COMPACT_ATOMS: atom_id res chain seq x y z
N MET A 1 -22.51 7.86 -43.27
CA MET A 1 -23.30 6.61 -43.44
C MET A 1 -22.74 5.58 -42.46
N ASN A 2 -23.34 5.47 -41.27
CA ASN A 2 -23.01 4.41 -40.31
C ASN A 2 -23.63 3.12 -40.83
N GLN A 3 -22.80 2.14 -41.18
CA GLN A 3 -23.28 0.80 -41.51
C GLN A 3 -23.79 0.14 -40.24
N PRO A 4 -25.02 -0.40 -40.20
CA PRO A 4 -25.45 -1.24 -39.10
C PRO A 4 -24.59 -2.50 -39.13
N VAL A 5 -23.84 -2.75 -38.07
CA VAL A 5 -23.14 -4.01 -37.89
C VAL A 5 -24.22 -5.04 -37.57
N GLU A 6 -24.80 -5.64 -38.62
CA GLU A 6 -25.70 -6.79 -38.49
C GLU A 6 -24.90 -7.92 -37.83
N SER A 7 -25.05 -8.04 -36.52
CA SER A 7 -24.39 -9.06 -35.72
C SER A 7 -25.04 -10.40 -36.03
N TRP A 8 -24.53 -11.12 -37.04
CA TRP A 8 -24.76 -12.55 -37.26
C TRP A 8 -24.19 -13.41 -36.10
N ALA A 9 -23.97 -12.85 -34.90
CA ALA A 9 -23.52 -13.64 -33.76
C ALA A 9 -24.60 -14.70 -33.48
N PRO A 10 -24.29 -16.01 -33.64
CA PRO A 10 -25.26 -17.05 -33.37
C PRO A 10 -25.69 -16.95 -31.91
N VAL A 11 -27.00 -17.13 -31.66
CA VAL A 11 -27.53 -17.15 -30.30
C VAL A 11 -26.82 -18.27 -29.53
N PRO A 12 -26.18 -17.97 -28.39
CA PRO A 12 -25.43 -18.97 -27.65
C PRO A 12 -26.34 -20.12 -27.22
N THR A 13 -25.85 -21.35 -27.37
CA THR A 13 -26.54 -22.50 -26.77
C THR A 13 -26.50 -22.37 -25.24
N PRO A 14 -27.43 -23.00 -24.49
CA PRO A 14 -27.45 -22.89 -23.03
C PRO A 14 -26.12 -23.31 -22.37
N GLU A 15 -25.41 -24.29 -22.94
CA GLU A 15 -24.07 -24.67 -22.48
C GLU A 15 -23.03 -23.56 -22.69
N GLN A 16 -23.09 -22.87 -23.83
CA GLN A 16 -22.22 -21.72 -24.11
C GLN A 16 -22.54 -20.57 -23.16
N GLN A 17 -23.82 -20.34 -22.84
CA GLN A 17 -24.24 -19.33 -21.89
C GLN A 17 -23.64 -19.58 -20.50
N ALA A 18 -23.65 -20.83 -20.02
CA ALA A 18 -23.04 -21.20 -18.74
C ALA A 18 -21.52 -20.95 -18.71
N VAL A 19 -20.83 -21.18 -19.85
CA VAL A 19 -19.39 -20.86 -19.96
C VAL A 19 -19.15 -19.35 -19.90
N LEU A 20 -19.97 -18.56 -20.59
CA LEU A 20 -19.87 -17.10 -20.59
C LEU A 20 -20.09 -16.51 -19.18
N GLU A 21 -21.09 -17.02 -18.45
CA GLU A 21 -21.34 -16.63 -17.06
C GLU A 21 -20.13 -16.92 -16.16
N ARG A 22 -19.54 -18.11 -16.31
CA ARG A 22 -18.31 -18.48 -15.58
C ARG A 22 -17.15 -17.55 -15.91
N ILE A 23 -16.96 -17.20 -17.18
CA ILE A 23 -15.92 -16.25 -17.61
C ILE A 23 -16.18 -14.86 -17.02
N ALA A 24 -17.44 -14.41 -16.99
CA ALA A 24 -17.81 -13.13 -16.40
C ALA A 24 -17.45 -13.10 -14.90
N ALA A 25 -17.82 -14.14 -14.15
CA ALA A 25 -17.48 -14.28 -12.73
C ALA A 25 -15.96 -14.32 -12.49
N GLN A 26 -15.21 -15.01 -13.35
CA GLN A 26 -13.74 -15.04 -13.28
C GLN A 26 -13.13 -13.66 -13.54
N ARG A 27 -13.58 -12.97 -14.58
CA ARG A 27 -13.10 -11.62 -14.92
C ARG A 27 -13.36 -10.65 -13.79
N GLU A 28 -14.50 -10.74 -13.13
CA GLU A 28 -14.83 -9.89 -11.99
C GLU A 28 -13.86 -10.10 -10.82
N ARG A 29 -13.56 -11.36 -10.48
CA ARG A 29 -12.52 -11.69 -9.49
C ARG A 29 -11.15 -11.12 -9.87
N LEU A 30 -10.76 -11.18 -11.14
CA LEU A 30 -9.51 -10.57 -11.60
C LEU A 30 -9.53 -9.04 -11.51
N ARG A 31 -10.64 -8.39 -11.85
CA ARG A 31 -10.80 -6.94 -11.73
C ARG A 31 -10.64 -6.47 -10.28
N ALA A 32 -11.32 -7.13 -9.34
CA ALA A 32 -11.18 -6.83 -7.91
C ALA A 32 -9.72 -6.95 -7.44
N ARG A 33 -9.01 -8.01 -7.84
CA ARG A 33 -7.58 -8.19 -7.51
C ARG A 33 -6.69 -7.12 -8.15
N ARG A 34 -6.97 -6.72 -9.38
CA ARG A 34 -6.23 -5.64 -10.06
C ARG A 34 -6.48 -4.30 -9.38
N ALA A 35 -7.72 -4.00 -8.98
CA ALA A 35 -8.05 -2.79 -8.24
C ALA A 35 -7.31 -2.73 -6.90
N ALA A 36 -7.29 -3.81 -6.12
CA ALA A 36 -6.55 -3.88 -4.87
C ALA A 36 -5.03 -3.69 -5.08
N ARG A 37 -4.46 -4.28 -6.13
CA ARG A 37 -3.05 -4.05 -6.49
C ARG A 37 -2.78 -2.61 -6.89
N GLN A 38 -3.65 -2.00 -7.69
CA GLN A 38 -3.52 -0.59 -8.08
C GLN A 38 -3.62 0.33 -6.86
N GLN A 39 -4.51 0.05 -5.91
CA GLN A 39 -4.59 0.77 -4.64
C GLN A 39 -3.31 0.62 -3.82
N ALA A 40 -2.76 -0.59 -3.71
CA ALA A 40 -1.50 -0.82 -3.00
C ALA A 40 -0.31 -0.10 -3.68
N VAL A 41 -0.24 -0.11 -5.02
CA VAL A 41 0.79 0.61 -5.78
C VAL A 41 0.63 2.12 -5.60
N GLN A 42 -0.59 2.67 -5.63
CA GLN A 42 -0.82 4.08 -5.38
C GLN A 42 -0.50 4.49 -3.93
N ALA A 43 -0.86 3.67 -2.95
CA ALA A 43 -0.48 3.89 -1.56
C ALA A 43 1.04 3.85 -1.37
N ALA A 44 1.72 2.89 -2.03
CA ALA A 44 3.17 2.79 -2.03
C ALA A 44 3.84 3.94 -2.79
N ALA A 45 3.24 4.46 -3.86
CA ALA A 45 3.75 5.63 -4.58
C ALA A 45 3.55 6.92 -3.79
N ALA A 46 2.42 7.09 -3.11
CA ALA A 46 2.18 8.18 -2.17
C ALA A 46 3.17 8.11 -0.99
N ALA A 47 3.42 6.91 -0.46
CA ALA A 47 4.45 6.68 0.55
C ALA A 47 5.89 6.77 -0.01
N GLY A 48 6.08 6.54 -1.31
CA GLY A 48 7.35 6.58 -2.03
C GLY A 48 7.82 8.00 -2.32
N GLY A 49 6.89 8.91 -2.65
CA GLY A 49 7.16 10.36 -2.61
C GLY A 49 7.51 10.85 -1.20
N GLU A 50 7.02 10.17 -0.17
CA GLU A 50 7.48 10.34 1.22
C GLU A 50 8.80 9.60 1.56
N ALA A 51 9.28 8.69 0.70
CA ALA A 51 10.50 7.93 0.98
C ALA A 51 11.76 8.79 0.86
N ASP A 52 11.73 9.78 -0.03
CA ASP A 52 12.71 10.87 -0.12
C ASP A 52 12.34 12.08 0.75
N ALA A 53 11.18 12.07 1.41
CA ALA A 53 10.84 13.14 2.34
C ALA A 53 11.79 13.08 3.54
N PRO A 54 12.22 14.25 4.06
CA PRO A 54 13.03 14.31 5.26
C PRO A 54 12.36 13.48 6.37
N TRP A 55 13.11 12.60 7.02
CA TRP A 55 12.61 11.74 8.11
C TRP A 55 11.80 12.52 9.17
N LEU A 56 12.11 13.80 9.33
CA LEU A 56 11.41 14.75 10.19
C LEU A 56 9.97 15.01 9.74
N ALA A 57 9.72 15.15 8.43
CA ALA A 57 8.38 15.34 7.87
C ALA A 57 7.50 14.10 8.12
N ARG A 58 8.06 12.89 7.97
CA ARG A 58 7.38 11.64 8.32
C ARG A 58 7.08 11.52 9.81
N ALA A 59 8.01 11.93 10.66
CA ALA A 59 7.77 11.97 12.10
C ALA A 59 6.60 12.89 12.44
N LEU A 60 6.48 14.05 11.80
CA LEU A 60 5.35 14.98 12.00
C LEU A 60 4.02 14.38 11.56
N VAL A 61 3.99 13.66 10.43
CA VAL A 61 2.81 12.94 9.97
C VAL A 61 2.40 11.84 10.95
N LEU A 62 3.37 11.07 11.46
CA LEU A 62 3.14 10.03 12.47
C LEU A 62 2.62 10.61 13.80
N VAL A 63 3.16 11.73 14.24
CA VAL A 63 2.70 12.46 15.44
C VAL A 63 1.25 12.90 15.27
N ARG A 64 0.89 13.41 14.07
CA ARG A 64 -0.47 13.85 13.77
C ARG A 64 -1.46 12.69 13.69
N GLN A 65 -1.05 11.54 13.17
CA GLN A 65 -1.90 10.35 13.06
C GLN A 65 -2.03 9.58 14.40
N HIS A 66 -0.99 9.59 15.23
CA HIS A 66 -0.93 8.82 16.48
C HIS A 66 -0.43 9.66 17.67
N PRO A 67 -1.22 10.63 18.15
CA PRO A 67 -0.79 11.55 19.21
C PRO A 67 -0.44 10.82 20.53
N GLY A 68 -1.17 9.75 20.87
CA GLY A 68 -0.89 8.95 22.07
C GLY A 68 0.44 8.19 21.99
N ALA A 69 0.70 7.52 20.87
CA ALA A 69 1.96 6.80 20.66
C ALA A 69 3.16 7.77 20.63
N ALA A 70 2.97 8.95 20.03
CA ALA A 70 3.98 10.01 20.02
C ALA A 70 4.30 10.51 21.43
N ALA A 71 3.28 10.74 22.27
CA ALA A 71 3.49 11.18 23.66
C ALA A 71 4.27 10.14 24.48
N ILE A 72 3.95 8.84 24.31
CA ILE A 72 4.68 7.75 24.98
C ILE A 72 6.15 7.72 24.53
N ALA A 73 6.40 7.80 23.22
CA ALA A 73 7.75 7.81 22.67
C ALA A 73 8.56 9.02 23.16
N ALA A 74 7.96 10.20 23.19
CA ALA A 74 8.58 11.42 23.71
C ALA A 74 8.89 11.29 25.21
N GLY A 75 7.95 10.78 26.01
CA GLY A 75 8.15 10.55 27.45
C GLY A 75 9.27 9.54 27.73
N ALA A 76 9.33 8.44 26.96
CA ALA A 76 10.40 7.46 27.07
C ALA A 76 11.77 8.07 26.70
N ALA A 77 11.84 8.87 25.63
CA ALA A 77 13.06 9.55 25.23
C ALA A 77 13.57 10.53 26.31
N LEU A 78 12.66 11.29 26.92
CA LEU A 78 12.97 12.20 28.03
C LEU A 78 13.48 11.45 29.27
N ALA A 79 12.85 10.31 29.62
CA ALA A 79 13.27 9.49 30.76
C ALA A 79 14.66 8.86 30.57
N VAL A 80 15.03 8.51 29.34
CA VAL A 80 16.36 7.94 29.02
C VAL A 80 17.44 9.03 29.02
N GLY A 81 17.12 10.23 28.52
CA GLY A 81 18.03 11.36 28.42
C GLY A 81 19.03 11.26 27.25
N PRO A 82 19.58 12.41 26.79
CA PRO A 82 20.32 12.50 25.53
C PRO A 82 21.64 11.72 25.53
N ARG A 83 22.34 11.68 26.67
CA ARG A 83 23.62 10.96 26.79
C ARG A 83 23.46 9.45 26.69
N ARG A 84 22.37 8.88 27.20
CA ARG A 84 22.09 7.43 27.05
C ARG A 84 21.61 7.11 25.64
N LEU A 85 20.80 7.96 25.02
CA LEU A 85 20.36 7.79 23.63
C LEU A 85 21.54 7.66 22.66
N LEU A 86 22.51 8.57 22.74
CA LEU A 86 23.74 8.52 21.93
C LEU A 86 24.55 7.23 22.15
N ARG A 87 24.60 6.73 23.39
CA ARG A 87 25.33 5.50 23.73
C ARG A 87 24.66 4.24 23.20
N TRP A 88 23.33 4.24 23.12
CA TRP A 88 22.57 3.13 22.55
C TRP A 88 22.50 3.20 21.03
N ALA A 89 22.65 4.39 20.43
CA ALA A 89 22.68 4.55 18.98
C ALA A 89 23.77 3.71 18.33
N SER A 90 24.98 3.64 18.90
CA SER A 90 26.07 2.82 18.34
C SER A 90 25.79 1.31 18.40
N VAL A 91 24.98 0.85 19.35
CA VAL A 91 24.60 -0.56 19.49
C VAL A 91 23.45 -0.91 18.54
N VAL A 92 22.48 -0.02 18.36
CA VAL A 92 21.28 -0.26 17.56
C VAL A 92 21.53 -0.01 16.07
N LEU A 93 22.37 0.97 15.72
CA LEU A 93 22.70 1.34 14.33
C LEU A 93 23.11 0.14 13.45
N PRO A 94 24.03 -0.75 13.85
CA PRO A 94 24.43 -1.88 13.01
C PRO A 94 23.30 -2.89 12.76
N LEU A 95 22.38 -3.06 13.73
CA LEU A 95 21.21 -3.94 13.57
C LEU A 95 20.21 -3.38 12.55
N VAL A 96 19.97 -2.06 12.61
CA VAL A 96 19.06 -1.37 11.67
C VAL A 96 19.62 -1.41 10.25
N LEU A 97 20.93 -1.18 10.08
CA LEU A 97 21.58 -1.28 8.76
C LEU A 97 21.50 -2.69 8.18
N ARG A 98 21.50 -3.73 9.03
CA ARG A 98 21.38 -5.12 8.61
C ARG A 98 19.95 -5.48 8.18
N ALA A 99 18.94 -4.91 8.82
CA ALA A 99 17.53 -5.12 8.47
C ALA A 99 17.09 -4.36 7.20
N ARG A 100 17.91 -3.42 6.72
CA ARG A 100 17.68 -2.65 5.49
C ARG A 100 18.31 -3.28 4.24
N ARG A 101 19.10 -4.35 4.39
CA ARG A 101 19.58 -5.18 3.28
C ARG A 101 18.60 -6.29 2.99
#